data_AF-Q93SY9-F1
#
_entry.id   AF-Q93SY9-F1
#
_cell.length_a   1.000
_cell.length_b   1.000
_cell.length_c   1.000
_cell.angle_alpha   90.00
_cell.angle_beta   90.00
_cell.angle_gamma   90.00
#
_symmetry.space_group_name_H-M   'P 1'
#
loop_
_entity.id
_entity.type
_entity.pdbx_description
1 polymer ?
#
loop_
_entity_poly.entity_id
_entity_poly.type
_entity_poly.pdbx_seq_one_letter_code
_entity_poly.pdbx_strand_id
1 'polypeptide(L)'
;MDTEKLRRQLIDRITDNYSEYRASLLLKDRQELIDGAGRIADTATVFQHLADRSYKPEELEYLLKFQNPLEVVTEHWADYELMPDVLDALIADTVDRQDDLTLFPLATDAPAQKPESLRKFLNVDLETVLPQIMKQKTAFYQTDLNYALDAMREGATSGDPAKQNFV
;
A
#
# COMPACT_ATOMS: atom_id res chain seq x y z
N MET A 1 16.92 -17.32 22.09
CA MET A 1 15.66 -17.32 21.31
C MET A 1 15.87 -18.14 20.05
N ASP A 2 14.82 -18.67 19.45
CA ASP A 2 14.96 -19.41 18.18
C ASP A 2 15.09 -18.40 17.03
N THR A 3 16.31 -18.27 16.48
CA THR A 3 16.65 -17.32 15.41
C THR A 3 15.77 -17.54 14.18
N GLU A 4 15.38 -18.78 13.86
CA GLU A 4 14.50 -19.05 12.72
C GLU A 4 13.07 -18.53 12.97
N LYS A 5 12.60 -18.61 14.21
CA LYS A 5 11.30 -18.03 14.59
C LYS A 5 11.32 -16.50 14.45
N LEU A 6 12.40 -15.85 14.89
CA LEU A 6 12.54 -14.39 14.75
C LEU A 6 12.67 -13.98 13.29
N ARG A 7 13.43 -14.72 12.48
CA ARG A 7 13.52 -14.50 11.05
C ARG A 7 12.15 -14.61 10.40
N ARG A 8 11.39 -15.68 10.68
CA ARG A 8 10.03 -15.85 10.15
C ARG A 8 9.13 -14.66 10.49
N GLN A 9 9.17 -14.23 11.75
CA GLN A 9 8.39 -13.09 12.22
C GLN A 9 8.77 -11.78 11.49
N LEU A 10 10.06 -11.57 11.23
CA LEU A 10 10.51 -10.42 10.46
C LEU A 10 10.01 -10.49 9.01
N ILE A 11 10.15 -11.64 8.35
CA ILE A 11 9.68 -11.87 6.97
C ILE A 11 8.18 -11.61 6.84
N ASP A 12 7.37 -12.14 7.76
CA ASP A 12 5.93 -11.93 7.75
C ASP A 12 5.61 -10.43 7.90
N ARG A 13 6.30 -9.72 8.81
CA ARG A 13 6.08 -8.29 9.04
C ARG A 13 6.49 -7.42 7.84
N ILE A 14 7.67 -7.63 7.25
CA ILE A 14 8.11 -6.84 6.08
C ILE A 14 7.23 -7.12 4.85
N THR A 15 6.66 -8.34 4.75
CA THR A 15 5.71 -8.69 3.69
C THR A 15 4.40 -7.91 3.87
N ASP A 16 3.87 -7.85 5.09
CA ASP A 16 2.69 -7.04 5.41
C ASP A 16 2.99 -5.54 5.16
N ASN A 17 4.13 -5.02 5.61
CA ASN A 17 4.53 -3.63 5.38
C ASN A 17 4.64 -3.29 3.89
N TYR A 18 5.27 -4.17 3.09
CA TYR A 18 5.40 -3.96 1.64
C TYR A 18 4.05 -4.00 0.93
N SER A 19 3.14 -4.89 1.36
CA SER A 19 1.78 -4.96 0.82
C SER A 19 0.98 -3.69 1.13
N GLU A 20 1.04 -3.20 2.37
CA GLU A 20 0.40 -1.93 2.75
C GLU A 20 0.98 -0.74 1.97
N TYR A 21 2.30 -0.69 1.80
CA TYR A 21 2.96 0.32 0.98
C TYR A 21 2.47 0.29 -0.47
N ARG A 22 2.45 -0.89 -1.11
CA ARG A 22 1.93 -1.03 -2.49
C ARG A 22 0.47 -0.62 -2.60
N ALA A 23 -0.37 -0.98 -1.63
CA ALA A 23 -1.76 -0.54 -1.61
C ALA A 23 -1.88 0.99 -1.50
N SER A 24 -1.01 1.64 -0.71
CA SER A 24 -0.97 3.10 -0.60
C SER A 24 -0.58 3.78 -1.92
N LEU A 25 0.32 3.19 -2.70
CA LEU A 25 0.73 3.71 -4.02
C LEU A 25 -0.44 3.73 -5.01
N LEU A 26 -1.35 2.76 -4.94
CA LEU A 26 -2.52 2.71 -5.82
C LEU A 26 -3.52 3.85 -5.56
N LEU A 27 -3.42 4.52 -4.42
CA LEU A 27 -4.26 5.67 -4.06
C LEU A 27 -3.64 7.01 -4.50
N LYS A 28 -2.37 7.01 -4.92
CA LYS A 28 -1.65 8.21 -5.35
C LYS A 28 -1.97 8.58 -6.80
N ASP A 29 -1.82 9.86 -7.12
CA ASP A 29 -1.94 10.31 -8.50
C ASP A 29 -0.67 10.00 -9.33
N ARG A 30 -0.75 10.19 -10.64
CA ARG A 30 0.34 9.88 -11.56
C ARG A 30 1.58 10.74 -11.31
N GLN A 31 1.42 12.00 -10.95
CA GLN A 31 2.55 12.90 -10.71
C GLN A 31 3.26 12.49 -9.41
N GLU A 32 2.51 12.19 -8.36
CA GLU A 32 3.07 11.68 -7.10
C GLU A 32 3.83 10.36 -7.28
N LEU A 33 3.36 9.48 -8.17
CA LEU A 33 4.05 8.24 -8.51
C LEU A 33 5.33 8.46 -9.32
N ILE A 34 5.31 9.42 -10.25
CA ILE A 34 6.49 9.80 -11.04
C ILE A 34 7.56 10.42 -10.13
N ASP A 35 7.16 11.37 -9.30
CA ASP A 35 8.08 12.06 -8.38
C ASP A 35 8.60 11.09 -7.30
N GLY A 36 7.79 10.11 -6.89
CA GLY A 36 8.15 9.08 -5.93
C GLY A 36 8.85 7.84 -6.50
N ALA A 37 9.12 7.78 -7.81
CA ALA A 37 9.58 6.56 -8.47
C ALA A 37 10.89 6.00 -7.90
N GLY A 38 11.83 6.87 -7.49
CA GLY A 38 13.08 6.44 -6.82
C GLY A 38 12.80 5.69 -5.53
N ARG A 39 12.04 6.30 -4.62
CA ARG A 39 11.65 5.66 -3.35
C ARG A 39 10.88 4.35 -3.55
N ILE A 40 10.05 4.26 -4.60
CA ILE A 40 9.35 3.01 -4.95
C ILE A 40 10.35 1.91 -5.32
N ALA A 41 11.37 2.24 -6.13
CA ALA A 41 12.42 1.30 -6.52
C ALA A 41 13.28 0.88 -5.32
N ASP A 42 13.65 1.82 -4.45
CA ASP A 42 14.43 1.57 -3.24
C ASP A 42 13.67 0.64 -2.28
N THR A 43 12.41 0.95 -2.00
CA THR A 43 11.56 0.13 -1.12
C THR A 43 11.45 -1.31 -1.64
N ALA A 44 11.31 -1.49 -2.97
CA ALA A 44 11.27 -2.81 -3.58
C ALA A 44 12.60 -3.57 -3.44
N THR A 45 13.72 -2.86 -3.64
CA THR A 45 15.08 -3.42 -3.52
C THR A 45 15.38 -3.84 -2.08
N VAL A 46 15.11 -2.96 -1.13
CA VAL A 46 15.27 -3.23 0.30
C VAL A 46 14.40 -4.42 0.72
N PHE A 47 13.14 -4.48 0.29
CA PHE A 47 12.26 -5.61 0.59
C PHE A 47 12.83 -6.94 0.09
N GLN A 48 13.27 -7.01 -1.17
CA GLN A 48 13.87 -8.23 -1.74
C GLN A 48 15.10 -8.67 -0.94
N HIS A 49 15.99 -7.72 -0.64
CA HIS A 49 17.21 -8.03 0.08
C HIS A 49 16.94 -8.47 1.54
N LEU A 50 16.03 -7.80 2.24
CA LEU A 50 15.60 -8.20 3.58
C LEU A 50 14.94 -9.59 3.57
N ALA A 51 14.24 -9.96 2.50
CA ALA A 51 13.60 -11.27 2.39
C ALA A 51 14.61 -12.42 2.22
N ASP A 52 15.64 -12.19 1.40
CA ASP A 52 16.54 -13.26 0.94
C ASP A 52 17.82 -13.39 1.79
N ARG A 53 18.16 -12.38 2.59
CA ARG A 53 19.40 -12.40 3.38
C ARG A 53 19.33 -13.31 4.61
N SER A 54 20.54 -13.61 5.10
CA SER A 54 20.76 -14.18 6.44
C SER A 54 20.90 -13.05 7.47
N TYR A 55 20.55 -13.34 8.71
CA TYR A 55 20.57 -12.36 9.80
C TYR A 55 21.33 -12.86 11.02
N LYS A 56 22.00 -11.95 11.70
CA LYS A 56 22.47 -12.16 13.07
C LYS A 56 21.30 -12.04 14.05
N PRO A 57 21.34 -12.70 15.22
CA PRO A 57 20.30 -12.58 16.23
C PRO A 57 20.05 -11.12 16.66
N GLU A 58 21.11 -10.31 16.84
CA GLU A 58 20.96 -8.91 17.27
C GLU A 58 20.22 -8.06 16.22
N GLU A 59 20.48 -8.30 14.94
CA GLU A 59 19.81 -7.60 13.82
C GLU A 59 18.30 -7.90 13.81
N LEU A 60 17.93 -9.17 14.02
CA LEU A 60 16.53 -9.58 14.12
C LEU A 60 15.83 -8.94 15.31
N GLU A 61 16.48 -8.98 16.48
CA GLU A 61 15.94 -8.39 17.71
C GLU A 61 15.76 -6.88 17.59
N TYR A 62 16.68 -6.20 16.91
CA TYR A 62 16.58 -4.76 16.64
C TYR A 62 15.44 -4.44 15.66
N LEU A 63 15.42 -5.03 14.48
CA LEU A 63 14.42 -4.74 13.44
C LEU A 63 13.00 -5.04 13.91
N LEU A 64 12.81 -6.10 14.71
CA LEU A 64 11.50 -6.46 15.24
C LEU A 64 10.95 -5.50 16.31
N LYS A 65 11.76 -4.55 16.81
CA LYS A 65 11.26 -3.46 17.67
C LYS A 65 10.37 -2.50 16.91
N PHE A 66 10.53 -2.37 15.60
CA PHE A 66 9.78 -1.41 14.79
C PHE A 66 8.46 -1.98 14.28
N GLN A 67 7.46 -1.11 14.16
CA GLN A 67 6.18 -1.44 13.51
C GLN A 67 6.38 -1.66 12.00
N ASN A 68 7.23 -0.84 11.38
CA ASN A 68 7.54 -0.89 9.96
C ASN A 68 9.06 -0.98 9.72
N PRO A 69 9.69 -2.14 9.99
CA PRO A 69 11.12 -2.33 9.76
C PRO A 69 11.55 -2.07 8.30
N LEU A 70 10.65 -2.26 7.32
CA LEU A 70 10.96 -1.98 5.92
C LEU A 70 11.20 -0.47 5.69
N GLU A 71 10.37 0.39 6.28
CA GLU A 71 10.51 1.84 6.17
C GLU A 71 11.79 2.35 6.85
N VAL A 72 12.12 1.83 8.03
CA VAL A 72 13.36 2.20 8.74
C VAL A 72 14.57 1.97 7.85
N VAL A 73 14.68 0.77 7.27
CA VAL A 73 15.83 0.43 6.42
C VAL A 73 15.81 1.20 5.09
N THR A 74 14.62 1.45 4.54
CA THR A 74 14.48 2.21 3.29
C THR A 74 14.85 3.68 3.46
N GLU A 75 14.55 4.29 4.61
CA GLU A 75 14.87 5.70 4.86
C GLU A 75 16.39 5.94 4.83
N HIS A 76 17.15 5.00 5.41
CA HIS A 76 18.61 5.07 5.41
C HIS A 76 19.25 4.52 4.13
N TRP A 77 18.48 3.94 3.20
CA TRP A 77 19.03 3.38 1.96
C TRP A 77 19.70 4.45 1.08
N ALA A 78 19.09 5.65 1.00
CA ALA A 78 19.57 6.74 0.17
C ALA A 78 20.93 7.30 0.62
N ASP A 79 21.26 7.21 1.91
CA ASP A 79 22.55 7.67 2.45
C ASP A 79 23.74 6.81 1.99
N TYR A 80 23.46 5.71 1.28
CA TYR A 80 24.35 4.57 1.12
C TYR A 80 24.37 4.00 -0.32
N GLU A 81 23.78 4.73 -1.28
CA GLU A 81 23.50 4.38 -2.68
C GLU A 81 24.70 3.93 -3.56
N LEU A 82 25.93 3.87 -3.05
CA LEU A 82 27.16 3.74 -3.86
C LEU A 82 27.94 2.42 -3.77
N MET A 83 27.52 1.38 -3.02
CA MET A 83 28.23 0.08 -3.08
C MET A 83 27.31 -1.17 -2.93
N PRO A 84 27.72 -2.35 -3.45
CA PRO A 84 26.90 -3.58 -3.44
C PRO A 84 26.68 -4.22 -2.06
N ASP A 85 27.57 -3.99 -1.10
CA ASP A 85 27.56 -4.63 0.24
C ASP A 85 26.97 -3.71 1.33
N VAL A 86 26.30 -2.63 0.95
CA VAL A 86 26.02 -1.53 1.87
C VAL A 86 24.80 -1.80 2.75
N LEU A 87 23.84 -2.61 2.30
CA LEU A 87 22.67 -2.91 3.13
C LEU A 87 23.04 -3.67 4.41
N ASP A 88 23.99 -4.59 4.30
CA ASP A 88 24.53 -5.33 5.46
C ASP A 88 25.24 -4.37 6.42
N ALA A 89 26.06 -3.46 5.88
CA ALA A 89 26.76 -2.45 6.67
C ALA A 89 25.80 -1.44 7.31
N LEU A 90 24.77 -1.01 6.58
CA LEU A 90 23.74 -0.09 7.04
C LEU A 90 22.94 -0.69 8.20
N ILE A 91 22.51 -1.95 8.08
CA ILE A 91 21.79 -2.62 9.16
C ILE A 91 22.70 -2.77 10.38
N ALA A 92 23.97 -3.16 10.21
CA ALA A 92 24.90 -3.25 11.33
C ALA A 92 25.10 -1.88 12.02
N ASP A 93 25.27 -0.82 11.25
CA ASP A 93 25.52 0.54 11.74
C ASP A 93 24.29 1.14 12.46
N THR A 94 23.09 0.92 11.92
CA THR A 94 21.83 1.34 12.58
C THR A 94 21.57 0.55 13.86
N VAL A 95 21.86 -0.76 13.88
CA VAL A 95 21.79 -1.61 15.09
C VAL A 95 22.74 -1.11 16.17
N ASP A 96 23.95 -0.70 15.79
CA ASP A 96 24.96 -0.21 16.72
C ASP A 96 24.59 1.16 17.31
N ARG A 97 24.02 2.07 16.50
CA ARG A 97 23.63 3.41 16.95
C ARG A 97 22.33 3.45 17.74
N GLN A 98 21.32 2.69 17.30
CA GLN A 98 19.96 2.64 17.88
C GLN A 98 19.21 3.99 17.92
N ASP A 99 19.66 5.01 17.20
CA ASP A 99 19.07 6.35 17.19
C ASP A 99 17.59 6.34 16.73
N ASP A 100 17.25 5.40 15.85
CA ASP A 100 15.93 5.26 15.22
C ASP A 100 14.81 4.88 16.19
N LEU A 101 15.13 4.34 17.36
CA LEU A 101 14.14 3.91 18.35
C LEU A 101 13.24 5.05 18.84
N THR A 102 13.68 6.30 18.68
CA THR A 102 12.90 7.50 19.02
C THR A 102 12.24 8.16 17.80
N LEU A 103 12.64 7.77 16.60
CA LEU A 103 12.22 8.39 15.34
C LEU A 103 11.07 7.63 14.67
N PHE A 104 11.01 6.32 14.87
CA PHE A 104 10.01 5.45 14.24
C PHE A 104 9.09 4.78 15.26
N PRO A 105 7.81 4.52 14.89
CA PRO A 105 6.88 3.82 15.76
C PRO A 105 7.36 2.41 16.13
N LEU A 106 7.29 2.07 17.41
CA LEU A 106 7.65 0.74 17.89
C LEU A 106 6.47 -0.21 17.77
N ALA A 107 6.76 -1.51 17.62
CA ALA A 107 5.77 -2.56 17.52
C ALA A 107 4.93 -2.70 18.80
N THR A 108 5.46 -2.29 19.95
CA THR A 108 4.74 -2.21 21.23
C THR A 108 3.67 -1.12 21.24
N ASP A 109 3.81 -0.10 20.39
CA ASP A 109 2.90 1.03 20.29
C ASP A 109 1.80 0.80 19.25
N ALA A 110 1.84 -0.34 18.55
CA ALA A 110 0.85 -0.70 17.56
C ALA A 110 -0.52 -0.95 18.22
N PRO A 111 -1.61 -0.32 17.73
CA PRO A 111 -2.95 -0.75 18.11
C PRO A 111 -3.12 -2.22 17.69
N ALA A 112 -3.88 -2.99 18.48
CA ALA A 112 -4.16 -4.41 18.21
C ALA A 112 -4.49 -4.64 16.72
N GLN A 113 -3.88 -5.67 16.12
CA GLN A 113 -3.94 -6.03 14.69
C GLN A 113 -5.23 -5.57 14.01
N LYS A 114 -5.10 -4.82 12.90
CA LYS A 114 -6.23 -4.43 12.07
C LYS A 114 -7.11 -5.65 11.80
N PRO A 115 -8.43 -5.57 12.03
CA PRO A 115 -9.31 -6.73 11.93
C PRO A 115 -9.25 -7.36 10.53
N GLU A 116 -9.35 -8.69 10.47
CA GLU A 116 -9.31 -9.55 9.25
C GLU A 116 -10.15 -9.02 8.08
N SER A 117 -11.13 -8.16 8.36
CA SER A 117 -11.95 -7.45 7.39
C SER A 117 -11.19 -6.66 6.31
N LEU A 118 -9.93 -6.27 6.51
CA LEU A 118 -9.12 -5.63 5.46
C LEU A 118 -8.33 -6.64 4.63
N ARG A 119 -8.02 -7.82 5.18
CA ARG A 119 -7.34 -8.90 4.43
C ARG A 119 -8.18 -9.45 3.29
N LYS A 120 -9.52 -9.40 3.38
CA LYS A 120 -10.43 -9.84 2.32
C LYS A 120 -10.32 -9.01 1.03
N PHE A 121 -9.70 -7.84 1.08
CA PHE A 121 -9.48 -6.99 -0.09
C PHE A 121 -8.07 -7.10 -0.67
N LEU A 122 -7.14 -7.78 0.01
CA LEU A 122 -5.73 -7.90 -0.42
C LEU A 122 -5.53 -8.93 -1.55
N ASN A 123 -6.46 -9.88 -1.71
CA ASN A 123 -6.46 -10.89 -2.78
C ASN A 123 -7.59 -10.66 -3.81
N VAL A 124 -7.92 -9.40 -4.10
CA VAL A 124 -8.90 -9.10 -5.15
C VAL A 124 -8.16 -9.09 -6.49
N ASP A 125 -8.49 -10.04 -7.35
CA ASP A 125 -8.06 -10.03 -8.74
C ASP A 125 -8.74 -8.86 -9.48
N LEU A 126 -7.96 -7.81 -9.67
CA LEU A 126 -8.40 -6.57 -10.30
C LEU A 126 -8.85 -6.80 -11.75
N GLU A 127 -8.27 -7.76 -12.48
CA GLU A 127 -8.69 -8.07 -13.86
C GLU A 127 -10.11 -8.64 -13.90
N THR A 128 -10.50 -9.39 -12.87
CA THR A 128 -11.85 -9.96 -12.76
C THR A 128 -12.87 -8.94 -12.22
N VAL A 129 -12.46 -8.10 -11.26
CA VAL A 129 -13.40 -7.23 -10.52
C VAL A 129 -13.66 -5.89 -11.23
N LEU A 130 -12.66 -5.29 -11.88
CA LEU A 130 -12.85 -4.02 -12.61
C LEU A 130 -13.95 -4.09 -13.68
N PRO A 131 -14.03 -5.13 -14.53
CA PRO A 131 -15.10 -5.24 -15.52
C PRO A 131 -16.50 -5.28 -14.90
N GLN A 132 -16.66 -5.93 -13.73
CA GLN A 132 -17.95 -6.01 -13.04
C GLN A 132 -18.36 -4.64 -12.47
N ILE A 133 -17.42 -3.92 -11.85
CA ILE A 133 -17.65 -2.56 -11.34
C ILE A 133 -18.00 -1.62 -12.50
N MET A 134 -17.27 -1.69 -13.61
CA MET A 134 -17.54 -0.90 -14.81
C MET A 134 -18.91 -1.22 -15.40
N LYS A 135 -19.32 -2.49 -15.41
CA LYS A 135 -20.65 -2.92 -15.85
C LYS A 135 -21.77 -2.39 -14.94
N GLN A 136 -21.58 -2.43 -13.62
CA GLN A 136 -22.54 -1.86 -12.66
C GLN A 136 -22.66 -0.34 -12.80
N LYS A 137 -21.53 0.36 -12.94
CA LYS A 137 -21.50 1.80 -13.18
C LYS A 137 -22.19 2.17 -14.50
N THR A 138 -21.95 1.39 -15.55
CA THR A 138 -22.63 1.55 -16.85
C THR A 138 -24.14 1.32 -16.73
N ALA A 139 -24.57 0.29 -16.00
CA ALA A 139 -25.98 -0.01 -15.77
C ALA A 139 -26.69 1.08 -14.96
N PHE A 140 -26.00 1.67 -13.97
CA PHE A 140 -26.51 2.81 -13.20
C PHE A 140 -26.77 4.02 -14.11
N TYR A 141 -25.79 4.43 -14.93
CA TYR A 141 -25.96 5.55 -15.86
C TYR A 141 -27.00 5.27 -16.96
N GLN A 142 -27.13 4.03 -17.42
CA GLN A 142 -28.20 3.65 -18.36
C GLN A 142 -29.57 3.77 -17.72
N THR A 143 -29.71 3.44 -16.43
CA THR A 143 -30.97 3.56 -15.70
C THR A 143 -31.36 5.03 -15.52
N ASP A 144 -30.41 5.89 -15.11
CA ASP A 144 -30.63 7.33 -14.99
C ASP A 144 -30.96 7.99 -16.34
N LEU A 145 -30.27 7.58 -17.42
CA LEU A 145 -30.54 8.09 -18.76
C LEU A 145 -31.92 7.66 -19.26
N ASN A 146 -32.31 6.41 -19.04
CA ASN A 146 -33.64 5.91 -19.42
C ASN A 146 -34.73 6.64 -18.65
N TYR A 147 -34.54 6.86 -17.34
CA TYR A 147 -35.46 7.66 -16.52
C TYR A 147 -35.62 9.09 -17.05
N ALA A 148 -34.50 9.74 -17.42
CA ALA A 148 -34.54 11.08 -18.00
C ALA A 148 -35.24 11.10 -19.38
N LEU A 149 -35.02 10.09 -20.23
CA LEU A 149 -35.66 9.97 -21.54
C LEU A 149 -37.16 9.70 -21.45
N ASP A 150 -37.60 8.88 -20.50
CA ASP A 150 -39.01 8.62 -20.26
C ASP A 150 -39.73 9.87 -19.72
N ALA A 151 -39.12 10.58 -18.77
CA ALA A 151 -39.63 11.87 -18.28
C ALA A 151 -39.76 12.91 -19.41
N MET A 152 -38.79 12.96 -20.34
CA MET A 152 -38.86 13.84 -21.52
C MET A 152 -39.97 13.43 -22.49
N ARG A 153 -40.21 12.13 -22.72
CA ARG A 153 -41.33 11.66 -23.56
C ARG A 153 -42.68 11.97 -22.94
N GLU A 154 -42.83 11.80 -21.64
CA GLU A 154 -44.04 12.15 -20.91
C GLU A 154 -44.29 13.66 -20.95
N GLY A 155 -43.25 14.48 -20.79
CA GLY A 155 -43.33 15.94 -20.95
C GLY A 155 -43.72 16.37 -22.37
N ALA A 156 -43.15 15.72 -23.39
CA ALA A 156 -43.45 16.01 -24.80
C ALA A 156 -44.91 15.67 -25.20
N THR A 157 -45.50 14.64 -24.59
CA THR A 157 -46.88 14.21 -24.85
C THR A 157 -47.92 14.97 -24.01
N SER A 158 -47.51 15.58 -22.90
CA SER A 158 -48.38 16.30 -21.95
C SER A 158 -48.88 17.68 -22.45
N GLY A 159 -48.32 18.23 -23.54
CA GLY A 159 -48.73 19.54 -24.08
C GLY A 159 -48.53 20.75 -23.17
N ASP A 160 -47.86 20.59 -22.02
CA ASP A 160 -47.58 21.63 -21.04
C ASP A 160 -46.23 22.30 -21.34
N PRO A 161 -46.19 23.58 -21.76
CA PRO A 161 -44.97 24.26 -22.19
C PRO A 161 -43.95 24.44 -21.05
N ALA A 162 -44.36 24.35 -19.78
CA ALA A 162 -43.43 24.40 -18.64
C ALA A 162 -42.60 23.11 -18.48
N LYS A 163 -43.04 22.00 -19.07
CA LYS A 163 -42.36 20.69 -18.99
C LYS A 163 -41.60 20.31 -20.26
N GLN A 164 -41.64 21.16 -21.30
CA GLN A 164 -40.95 20.93 -22.58
C GLN A 164 -39.51 21.45 -22.62
N ASN A 165 -39.09 22.29 -21.67
CA ASN A 165 -37.75 22.86 -21.63
C ASN A 165 -36.94 22.26 -20.48
N PHE A 166 -36.44 21.04 -20.67
CA PHE A 166 -35.27 20.57 -19.96
C PHE A 166 -34.06 20.82 -20.86
N VAL A 167 -33.36 21.94 -20.63
CA VAL A 167 -31.98 22.19 -21.09
C VAL A 167 -31.06 21.88 -19.93
#